data_AF-A0A9W8ZGZ3-F1
#
_entry.id   AF-A0A9W8ZGZ3-F1
#
_cell.length_a   1.000
_cell.length_b   1.000
_cell.length_c   1.000
_cell.angle_alpha   90.00
_cell.angle_beta   90.00
_cell.angle_gamma   90.00
#
_symmetry.space_group_name_H-M   'P 1'
#
loop_
_entity.id
_entity.type
_entity.pdbx_description
1 polymer ?
#
loop_
_entity_poly.entity_id
_entity_poly.type
_entity_poly.pdbx_seq_one_letter_code
_entity_poly.pdbx_strand_id
1 'polypeptide(L)'
;MDLMEQQPIWIDAVCIDQADLLERNTQVAMMDRIYSTASLVVSWLGPADEQSNKVIALMQNLFKGLWRDDPFCETGILPSKFIDQKMRDLKDSDIEPLLHLPARQYFSRCWILQEVFLAKRSRFLHGNEEICFDDLATISVLLADLRNDRSYGTTWGRGAVQGNEL
;
A
#
# COMPACT_ATOMS: atom_id res chain seq x y z
N MET A 1 -33.37 20.29 -12.41
CA MET A 1 -33.42 19.11 -11.53
C MET A 1 -32.40 18.16 -12.12
N ASP A 2 -31.15 18.30 -11.68
CA ASP A 2 -30.04 17.48 -12.18
C ASP A 2 -30.33 16.02 -11.85
N LEU A 3 -30.50 15.22 -12.90
CA LEU A 3 -30.33 13.78 -12.80
C LEU A 3 -28.89 13.60 -12.32
N MET A 4 -28.70 13.24 -11.05
CA MET A 4 -27.43 12.71 -10.58
C MET A 4 -26.99 11.68 -11.62
N GLU A 5 -25.89 11.94 -12.34
CA GLU A 5 -25.37 11.02 -13.34
C GLU A 5 -25.26 9.65 -12.67
N GLN A 6 -26.07 8.69 -13.11
CA GLN A 6 -25.99 7.33 -12.61
C GLN A 6 -24.65 6.76 -13.09
N GLN A 7 -23.64 6.80 -12.24
CA GLN A 7 -22.36 6.18 -12.53
C GLN A 7 -22.52 4.66 -12.34
N PRO A 8 -22.29 3.85 -13.39
CA PRO A 8 -22.31 2.40 -13.24
C PRO A 8 -21.16 1.98 -12.30
N ILE A 9 -21.52 1.31 -11.21
CA ILE A 9 -20.57 0.74 -10.24
C ILE A 9 -20.54 -0.76 -10.45
N TRP A 10 -19.34 -1.33 -10.42
CA TRP A 10 -19.14 -2.78 -10.46
C TRP A 10 -18.50 -3.24 -9.16
N ILE A 11 -19.13 -4.25 -8.53
CA ILE A 11 -18.62 -4.94 -7.34
C ILE A 11 -18.84 -6.43 -7.62
N ASP A 12 -17.76 -7.21 -7.65
CA ASP A 12 -17.78 -8.65 -7.96
C ASP A 12 -18.86 -9.43 -7.18
N ALA A 13 -18.96 -9.18 -5.88
CA ALA A 13 -19.92 -9.85 -5.00
C ALA A 13 -21.40 -9.49 -5.29
N VAL A 14 -21.66 -8.40 -6.02
CA VAL A 14 -23.01 -7.91 -6.33
C VAL A 14 -23.37 -8.14 -7.79
N CYS A 15 -22.40 -7.95 -8.69
CA CYS A 15 -22.61 -7.97 -10.14
C CYS A 15 -22.44 -9.36 -10.77
N ILE A 16 -21.85 -10.32 -10.06
CA ILE A 16 -21.65 -11.70 -10.53
C ILE A 16 -22.60 -12.60 -9.74
N ASP A 17 -23.36 -13.45 -10.42
CA ASP A 17 -24.03 -14.56 -9.72
C ASP A 17 -22.98 -15.56 -9.20
N GLN A 18 -22.73 -15.50 -7.89
CA GLN A 18 -21.73 -16.34 -7.25
C GLN A 18 -22.15 -17.83 -7.20
N ALA A 19 -23.44 -18.13 -7.41
CA ALA A 19 -23.96 -19.49 -7.48
C ALA A 19 -23.84 -20.11 -8.89
N ASP A 20 -23.74 -19.29 -9.93
CA ASP A 20 -23.51 -19.74 -11.30
C ASP A 20 -22.00 -19.84 -11.59
N LEU A 21 -21.49 -21.08 -11.59
CA LEU A 21 -20.08 -21.35 -11.88
C LEU A 21 -19.67 -20.94 -13.30
N LEU A 22 -20.56 -21.05 -14.28
CA LEU A 22 -20.26 -20.69 -15.66
C LEU A 22 -20.11 -19.19 -15.78
N GLU A 23 -21.07 -18.42 -15.27
CA GLU A 23 -21.00 -16.96 -15.25
C GLU A 23 -19.75 -16.49 -14.49
N ARG A 24 -19.52 -17.03 -13.29
CA ARG A 24 -18.36 -16.64 -12.48
C ARG A 24 -17.05 -16.86 -13.23
N ASN A 25 -16.88 -17.99 -13.91
CA ASN A 25 -15.69 -18.27 -14.70
C ASN A 25 -15.55 -17.28 -15.87
N THR A 26 -16.65 -16.94 -16.54
CA THR A 26 -16.66 -15.93 -17.60
C THR A 26 -16.29 -14.54 -17.08
N GLN A 27 -16.85 -14.12 -15.94
CA GLN A 27 -16.55 -12.82 -15.32
C GLN A 27 -15.11 -12.73 -14.84
N VAL A 28 -14.59 -13.79 -14.21
CA VAL A 28 -13.17 -13.86 -13.79
C VAL A 28 -12.23 -13.73 -15.00
N ALA A 29 -12.57 -14.36 -16.12
CA ALA A 29 -11.81 -14.24 -17.36
C ALA A 29 -11.89 -12.85 -18.01
N MET A 30 -12.79 -11.97 -17.53
CA MET A 30 -12.98 -10.60 -18.02
C MET A 30 -12.50 -9.53 -17.03
N MET A 31 -12.00 -9.90 -15.83
CA MET A 31 -11.61 -8.94 -14.79
C MET A 31 -10.53 -7.95 -15.26
N ASP A 32 -9.59 -8.42 -16.09
CA ASP A 32 -8.57 -7.57 -16.71
C ASP A 32 -9.20 -6.43 -17.53
N ARG A 33 -10.22 -6.77 -18.33
CA ARG A 33 -10.98 -5.82 -19.14
C ARG A 33 -11.84 -4.89 -18.29
N ILE A 34 -12.44 -5.39 -17.21
CA ILE A 34 -13.25 -4.58 -16.29
C ILE A 34 -12.37 -3.50 -15.65
N TYR A 35 -11.26 -3.88 -15.00
CA TYR A 35 -10.37 -2.92 -14.34
C TYR A 35 -9.68 -1.97 -15.33
N SER A 36 -9.25 -2.46 -16.49
CA SER A 36 -8.61 -1.60 -17.51
C SER A 36 -9.56 -0.62 -18.19
N THR A 37 -10.86 -0.91 -18.24
CA THR A 37 -11.84 -0.01 -18.85
C THR A 37 -12.47 0.97 -17.87
N ALA A 38 -12.50 0.62 -16.57
CA ALA A 38 -13.03 1.47 -15.50
C ALA A 38 -12.39 2.87 -15.50
N SER A 39 -13.22 3.90 -15.27
CA SER A 39 -12.74 5.28 -15.12
C SER A 39 -12.03 5.50 -13.80
N LEU A 40 -12.42 4.75 -12.77
CA LEU A 40 -11.88 4.78 -11.43
C LEU A 40 -12.08 3.42 -10.76
N VAL A 41 -11.03 2.93 -10.11
CA VAL A 41 -11.11 1.78 -9.19
C VAL A 41 -10.95 2.32 -7.77
N VAL A 42 -11.82 1.87 -6.86
CA VAL A 42 -11.80 2.28 -5.46
C VAL A 42 -11.54 1.05 -4.60
N SER A 43 -10.46 1.11 -3.83
CA SER A 43 -9.98 0.04 -2.97
C SER A 43 -10.24 0.39 -1.51
N TRP A 44 -11.15 -0.32 -0.86
CA TRP A 44 -11.47 -0.08 0.54
C TRP A 44 -10.56 -0.90 1.47
N LEU A 45 -9.74 -0.21 2.26
CA LEU A 45 -8.80 -0.78 3.22
C LEU A 45 -9.42 -1.13 4.58
N GLY A 46 -10.69 -0.78 4.78
CA GLY A 46 -11.45 -0.99 6.02
C GLY A 46 -11.83 0.32 6.71
N PRO A 47 -12.54 0.21 7.84
CA PRO A 47 -12.89 1.36 8.66
C PRO A 47 -11.65 1.96 9.33
N ALA A 48 -11.73 3.24 9.65
CA ALA A 48 -10.78 3.86 10.56
C ALA A 48 -10.88 3.20 11.96
N ASP A 49 -9.75 3.15 12.65
CA ASP A 49 -9.55 2.63 13.99
C ASP A 49 -8.58 3.52 14.78
N GLU A 50 -8.25 3.10 16.00
CA GLU A 50 -7.45 3.88 16.96
C GLU A 50 -6.09 4.31 16.41
N GLN A 51 -5.48 3.53 15.51
CA GLN A 51 -4.18 3.83 14.92
C GLN A 51 -4.26 4.69 13.65
N SER A 52 -5.47 4.88 13.11
CA SER A 52 -5.68 5.49 11.79
C SER A 52 -5.22 6.95 11.72
N ASN A 53 -5.56 7.75 12.74
CA ASN A 53 -5.12 9.15 12.78
C ASN A 53 -3.59 9.25 12.93
N LYS A 54 -2.99 8.34 13.70
CA LYS A 54 -1.55 8.31 13.93
C LYS A 54 -0.81 7.94 12.65
N VAL A 55 -1.24 6.89 11.94
CA VAL A 55 -0.60 6.49 10.69
C VAL A 55 -0.76 7.59 9.64
N ILE A 56 -1.95 8.16 9.45
CA ILE A 56 -2.16 9.22 8.44
C ILE A 56 -1.30 10.45 8.75
N ALA A 57 -1.20 10.88 10.01
CA ALA A 57 -0.34 11.98 10.39
C ALA A 57 1.16 11.67 10.14
N LEU A 58 1.59 10.45 10.41
CA LEU A 58 2.96 10.01 10.10
C LEU A 58 3.22 10.01 8.59
N MET A 59 2.30 9.49 7.79
CA MET A 59 2.38 9.52 6.32
C MET A 59 2.50 10.95 5.82
N GLN A 60 1.62 11.85 6.24
CA GLN A 60 1.65 13.26 5.85
C GLN A 60 2.98 13.94 6.19
N ASN A 61 3.57 13.62 7.36
CA ASN A 61 4.87 14.16 7.74
C ASN A 61 6.03 13.56 6.95
N LEU A 62 6.00 12.25 6.69
CA LEU A 62 6.99 11.57 5.87
C LEU A 62 7.02 12.15 4.46
N PHE A 63 5.83 12.35 3.87
CA PHE A 63 5.63 12.80 2.51
C PHE A 63 5.61 14.32 2.32
N LYS A 64 5.69 15.09 3.42
CA LYS A 64 5.72 16.54 3.37
C LYS A 64 6.90 17.02 2.50
N GLY A 65 6.56 17.72 1.42
CA GLY A 65 7.54 18.29 0.47
C GLY A 65 8.00 17.34 -0.64
N LEU A 66 7.47 16.11 -0.71
CA LEU A 66 7.80 15.16 -1.78
C LEU A 66 6.86 15.27 -3.00
N TRP A 67 5.65 15.81 -2.82
CA TRP A 67 4.60 15.80 -3.85
C TRP A 67 4.34 17.14 -4.57
N ARG A 68 5.20 18.14 -4.36
CA ARG A 68 5.11 19.41 -5.11
C ARG A 68 6.23 19.42 -6.15
N ASP A 69 5.88 19.03 -7.38
CA ASP A 69 6.65 19.20 -8.61
C ASP A 69 7.79 18.19 -8.91
N ASP A 70 7.62 16.89 -8.60
CA ASP A 70 8.62 15.86 -8.96
C ASP A 70 8.34 15.18 -10.33
N PRO A 71 9.22 15.32 -11.35
CA PRO A 71 9.13 14.58 -12.61
C PRO A 71 9.28 13.06 -12.47
N PHE A 72 9.79 12.56 -11.33
CA PHE A 72 9.87 11.12 -11.01
C PHE A 72 8.51 10.52 -10.59
N CYS A 73 7.44 11.32 -10.56
CA CYS A 73 6.08 10.86 -10.29
C CYS A 73 5.59 9.81 -11.32
N GLU A 74 6.29 9.58 -12.43
CA GLU A 74 6.02 8.47 -13.34
C GLU A 74 6.27 7.08 -12.72
N THR A 75 7.13 6.96 -11.69
CA THR A 75 7.45 5.65 -11.09
C THR A 75 6.90 5.44 -9.68
N GLY A 76 6.43 6.49 -8.99
CA GLY A 76 5.86 6.41 -7.64
C GLY A 76 6.84 5.97 -6.54
N ILE A 77 8.13 5.78 -6.86
CA ILE A 77 9.16 5.32 -5.91
C ILE A 77 10.17 6.43 -5.67
N LEU A 78 10.33 6.83 -4.41
CA LEU A 78 11.30 7.84 -3.99
C LEU A 78 12.74 7.43 -4.36
N PRO A 79 13.62 8.37 -4.79
CA PRO A 79 15.02 8.06 -4.98
C PRO A 79 15.66 7.61 -3.66
N SER A 80 16.58 6.64 -3.73
CA SER A 80 17.20 6.00 -2.54
C SER A 80 17.76 6.98 -1.51
N LYS A 81 18.35 8.09 -1.93
CA LYS A 81 18.88 9.12 -1.02
C LYS A 81 17.80 9.78 -0.15
N PHE A 82 16.59 9.96 -0.70
CA PHE A 82 15.46 10.51 0.06
C PHE A 82 14.91 9.48 1.04
N ILE A 83 14.88 8.20 0.62
CA ILE A 83 14.55 7.06 1.47
C ILE A 83 15.50 7.01 2.69
N ASP A 84 16.82 7.03 2.45
CA ASP A 84 17.84 6.98 3.52
C ASP A 84 17.68 8.11 4.54
N GLN A 85 17.37 9.32 4.06
CA GLN A 85 17.16 10.47 4.94
C GLN A 85 15.92 10.29 5.81
N LYS A 86 14.78 9.93 5.21
CA LYS A 86 13.54 9.73 5.95
C LYS A 86 13.64 8.54 6.91
N MET A 87 14.35 7.48 6.54
CA MET A 87 14.65 6.35 7.42
C MET A 87 15.40 6.77 8.69
N ARG A 88 16.33 7.73 8.60
CA ARG A 88 17.04 8.27 9.79
C ARG A 88 16.15 9.09 10.72
N ASP A 89 15.12 9.73 10.17
CA ASP A 89 14.19 10.57 10.94
C ASP A 89 13.07 9.74 11.61
N LEU A 90 12.85 8.50 11.15
CA LEU A 90 11.87 7.58 11.70
C LEU A 90 12.31 7.03 13.07
N LYS A 91 11.41 7.11 14.06
CA LYS A 91 11.62 6.52 15.37
C LYS A 91 11.10 5.09 15.39
N ASP A 92 11.64 4.27 16.30
CA ASP A 92 11.13 2.92 16.54
C ASP A 92 9.62 2.90 16.85
N SER A 93 9.14 3.92 17.57
CA SER A 93 7.73 4.10 17.93
C SER A 93 6.79 4.36 16.74
N ASP A 94 7.34 4.64 15.56
CA ASP A 94 6.59 4.99 14.36
C ASP A 94 6.39 3.77 13.45
N ILE A 95 7.18 2.70 13.63
CA ILE A 95 7.16 1.52 12.76
C ILE A 95 5.84 0.75 12.86
N GLU A 96 5.39 0.43 14.08
CA GLU A 96 4.15 -0.33 14.28
C GLU A 96 2.93 0.39 13.68
N PRO A 97 2.72 1.71 13.91
CA PRO A 97 1.68 2.46 13.21
C PRO A 97 1.80 2.43 11.68
N LEU A 98 3.01 2.52 11.13
CA LEU A 98 3.22 2.52 9.67
C LEU A 98 2.95 1.15 9.03
N LEU A 99 3.11 0.05 9.77
CA LEU A 99 2.76 -1.30 9.32
C LEU A 99 1.23 -1.51 9.22
N HIS A 100 0.44 -0.68 9.88
CA HIS A 100 -0.99 -0.90 10.06
C HIS A 100 -1.81 -0.92 8.76
N LEU A 101 -1.46 -0.08 7.79
CA LEU A 101 -2.15 -0.03 6.49
C LEU A 101 -1.65 -1.12 5.53
N PRO A 102 -0.33 -1.31 5.30
CA PRO A 102 0.17 -2.37 4.43
C PRO A 102 -0.19 -3.79 4.90
N ALA A 103 -0.40 -4.00 6.21
CA ALA A 103 -0.76 -5.29 6.78
C ALA A 103 -2.25 -5.66 6.62
N ARG A 104 -3.08 -4.80 6.03
CA ARG A 104 -4.53 -5.06 5.88
C ARG A 104 -4.79 -6.24 4.96
N GLN A 105 -5.88 -6.97 5.25
CA GLN A 105 -6.32 -8.13 4.48
C GLN A 105 -6.49 -7.82 2.98
N TYR A 106 -6.83 -6.58 2.62
CA TYR A 106 -6.90 -6.15 1.21
C TYR A 106 -5.64 -6.56 0.42
N PHE A 107 -4.45 -6.35 0.97
CA PHE A 107 -3.16 -6.65 0.32
C PHE A 107 -2.84 -8.15 0.21
N SER A 108 -3.61 -9.00 0.89
CA SER A 108 -3.50 -10.47 0.77
C SER A 108 -4.33 -11.07 -0.37
N ARG A 109 -5.15 -10.25 -1.04
CA ARG A 109 -6.04 -10.70 -2.13
C ARG A 109 -5.25 -10.92 -3.41
N CYS A 110 -5.48 -12.04 -4.08
CA CYS A 110 -4.80 -12.37 -5.34
C CYS A 110 -5.04 -11.33 -6.46
N TRP A 111 -6.20 -10.66 -6.43
CA TRP A 111 -6.64 -9.76 -7.51
C TRP A 111 -6.14 -8.32 -7.38
N ILE A 112 -5.42 -7.98 -6.31
CA ILE A 112 -4.91 -6.62 -6.09
C ILE A 112 -4.06 -6.11 -7.25
N LEU A 113 -3.31 -6.99 -7.92
CA LEU A 113 -2.48 -6.59 -9.06
C LEU A 113 -3.32 -6.07 -10.21
N GLN A 114 -4.46 -6.69 -10.50
CA GLN A 114 -5.37 -6.23 -11.55
C GLN A 114 -6.11 -4.96 -11.10
N GLU A 115 -6.58 -4.93 -9.85
CA GLU A 115 -7.27 -3.78 -9.25
C GLU A 115 -6.43 -2.49 -9.29
N VAL A 116 -5.12 -2.61 -9.10
CA VAL A 116 -4.22 -1.45 -9.00
C VAL A 116 -3.55 -1.13 -10.32
N PHE A 117 -2.92 -2.11 -10.97
CA PHE A 117 -2.05 -1.84 -12.12
C PHE A 117 -2.79 -1.76 -13.45
N LEU A 118 -3.98 -2.35 -13.57
CA LEU A 118 -4.78 -2.20 -14.79
C LEU A 118 -5.67 -0.95 -14.73
N ALA A 119 -5.94 -0.41 -13.55
CA ALA A 119 -6.79 0.75 -13.39
C ALA A 119 -6.19 1.99 -14.06
N LYS A 120 -7.01 2.72 -14.83
CA LYS A 120 -6.63 4.05 -15.34
C LYS A 120 -6.37 5.04 -14.21
N ARG A 121 -7.14 4.90 -13.13
CA ARG A 121 -7.04 5.65 -11.88
C ARG A 121 -7.44 4.74 -10.73
N SER A 122 -6.64 4.72 -9.67
CA SER A 122 -6.94 3.97 -8.45
C SER A 122 -6.96 4.92 -7.25
N ARG A 123 -7.89 4.69 -6.31
CA ARG A 123 -7.98 5.42 -5.04
C ARG A 123 -8.12 4.40 -3.92
N PHE A 124 -7.33 4.56 -2.86
CA PHE A 124 -7.47 3.75 -1.67
C PHE A 124 -8.25 4.55 -0.63
N LEU A 125 -9.25 3.93 -0.03
CA LEU A 125 -10.06 4.53 1.03
C LEU A 125 -9.81 3.81 2.35
N HIS A 126 -9.59 4.56 3.41
CA HIS A 126 -9.46 4.06 4.77
C HIS A 126 -10.33 4.91 5.70
N GLY A 127 -11.43 4.34 6.18
CA GLY A 127 -12.51 5.14 6.75
C GLY A 127 -13.02 6.18 5.75
N ASN A 128 -12.93 7.46 6.10
CA ASN A 128 -13.32 8.59 5.23
C ASN A 128 -12.11 9.27 4.55
N GLU A 129 -10.92 8.74 4.76
CA GLU A 129 -9.68 9.32 4.27
C GLU A 129 -9.25 8.62 2.99
N GLU A 130 -8.79 9.40 2.02
CA GLU A 130 -8.19 8.87 0.81
C GLU A 130 -6.67 8.78 0.98
N ILE A 131 -6.12 7.66 0.53
CA ILE A 131 -4.70 7.36 0.60
C ILE A 131 -4.21 7.11 -0.83
N CYS A 132 -3.07 7.71 -1.17
CA CYS A 132 -2.42 7.46 -2.45
C CYS A 132 -1.78 6.06 -2.46
N PHE A 133 -1.87 5.35 -3.58
CA PHE A 133 -1.19 4.07 -3.73
C PHE A 133 0.33 4.22 -3.61
N ASP A 134 0.89 5.28 -4.19
CA ASP A 134 2.35 5.52 -4.18
C ASP A 134 2.88 5.78 -2.76
N ASP A 135 2.08 6.45 -1.92
CA ASP A 135 2.40 6.62 -0.49
C ASP A 135 2.46 5.25 0.22
N LEU A 136 1.49 4.37 -0.03
CA LEU A 136 1.43 3.03 0.54
C LEU A 136 2.59 2.14 0.04
N ALA A 137 2.88 2.19 -1.25
CA ALA A 137 3.99 1.46 -1.86
C ALA A 137 5.32 1.94 -1.28
N THR A 138 5.51 3.26 -1.15
CA THR A 138 6.72 3.85 -0.59
C THR A 138 6.93 3.43 0.87
N ILE A 139 5.90 3.49 1.71
CA ILE A 139 6.01 3.00 3.11
C ILE A 139 6.36 1.53 3.15
N SER A 140 5.77 0.72 2.26
CA SER A 140 6.05 -0.72 2.22
C SER A 140 7.53 -1.00 1.89
N VAL A 141 8.11 -0.25 0.94
CA VAL A 141 9.55 -0.32 0.61
C VAL A 141 10.40 0.15 1.79
N LEU A 142 10.08 1.32 2.38
CA LEU A 142 10.79 1.86 3.55
C LEU A 142 10.84 0.88 4.72
N LEU A 143 9.71 0.23 5.02
CA LEU A 143 9.61 -0.74 6.11
C LEU A 143 10.36 -2.04 5.79
N ALA A 144 10.38 -2.47 4.53
CA ALA A 144 11.16 -3.63 4.11
C ALA A 144 12.67 -3.37 4.25
N ASP A 145 13.14 -2.19 3.86
CA ASP A 145 14.54 -1.79 4.01
C ASP A 145 14.94 -1.66 5.48
N LEU A 146 14.11 -1.02 6.31
CA LEU A 146 14.33 -0.94 7.77
C LEU A 146 14.42 -2.32 8.43
N ARG A 147 13.60 -3.28 7.98
CA ARG A 147 13.65 -4.66 8.48
C ARG A 147 14.95 -5.34 8.10
N ASN A 148 15.43 -5.12 6.88
CA ASN A 148 16.69 -5.69 6.40
C ASN A 148 17.88 -5.12 7.20
N ASP A 149 17.97 -3.80 7.37
CA ASP A 149 19.05 -3.15 8.13
C ASP A 149 19.14 -3.62 9.60
N ARG A 150 17.99 -3.75 10.28
CA ARG A 150 17.95 -4.23 11.67
C ARG A 150 18.32 -5.70 11.81
N SER A 151 18.03 -6.50 10.79
CA SER A 151 18.42 -7.91 10.76
C SER A 151 19.94 -8.07 10.66
N TYR A 152 20.64 -7.15 10.00
CA TYR A 152 22.10 -7.11 10.00
C TYR A 152 22.70 -6.53 11.30
N GLY A 153 21.96 -5.73 12.06
CA GLY A 153 22.40 -5.12 13.32
C GLY A 153 22.38 -6.03 14.56
N THR A 154 21.81 -7.25 14.48
CA THR A 154 21.67 -8.17 15.64
C THR A 154 22.65 -9.34 15.66
N THR A 155 23.57 -9.44 14.70
CA THR A 155 24.70 -10.38 14.78
C THR A 155 25.99 -9.68 14.37
N TRP A 156 26.99 -9.76 15.27
CA TRP A 156 28.39 -9.31 15.18
C TRP A 156 28.75 -8.15 16.12
N GLY A 157 28.78 -8.48 17.41
CA GLY A 157 29.42 -7.68 18.45
C GLY A 157 29.47 -8.41 19.79
N ARG A 158 30.60 -9.09 20.05
CA ARG A 158 31.01 -9.79 21.30
C ARG A 158 30.60 -11.26 21.45
N GLY A 159 31.51 -12.14 21.05
CA GLY A 159 31.66 -13.49 21.57
C GLY A 159 33.15 -13.80 21.62
N ALA A 160 33.67 -14.01 22.82
CA ALA A 160 35.08 -14.15 23.15
C ALA A 160 35.81 -15.24 22.34
N VAL A 161 36.98 -14.91 21.82
CA VAL A 161 38.07 -15.89 21.68
C VAL A 161 39.11 -15.51 22.73
N GLN A 162 39.01 -16.17 23.88
CA GLN A 162 40.03 -16.17 24.93
C GLN A 162 40.33 -17.64 25.23
N GLY A 163 41.59 -18.05 24.99
CA GLY A 163 42.11 -19.40 25.22
C GLY A 163 41.74 -20.40 24.11
N ASN A 164 42.60 -21.31 23.66
CA ASN A 164 43.83 -21.83 24.23
C ASN A 164 44.48 -22.68 23.12
N GLU A 165 45.72 -22.41 22.70
CA GLU A 165 46.50 -23.36 21.92
C GLU A 165 47.66 -23.86 22.81
N LEU A 166 47.61 -25.18 23.05
CA LEU A 166 48.72 -26.01 23.51
C LEU A 166 49.69 -26.25 22.35
#